data_AF-A0A848YSL1-F1
#
_entry.id   AF-A0A848YSL1-F1
#
_cell.length_a   1.000
_cell.length_b   1.000
_cell.length_c   1.000
_cell.angle_alpha   90.00
_cell.angle_beta   90.00
_cell.angle_gamma   90.00
#
_symmetry.space_group_name_H-M   'P 1'
#
loop_
_entity.id
_entity.type
_entity.pdbx_description
1 polymer ?
#
loop_
_entity_poly.entity_id
_entity_poly.type
_entity_poly.pdbx_seq_one_letter_code
_entity_poly.pdbx_strand_id
1 'polypeptide(L)'
;MTPYELAKMIHRDISPIAPRLSSAINRALIEIGEGSALVGLGPGTHENDAVSFQEFEEIALKDSDGADILSKINEVISSLEKKSSWRVIVDKKPGRSGKALELLYTLIRSKAF
;
A
#
# COMPACT_ATOMS: atom_id res chain seq x y z
N MET A 1 15.79 4.79 8.28
CA MET A 1 15.44 4.25 6.95
C MET A 1 14.67 5.34 6.23
N THR A 2 15.05 5.65 5.00
CA THR A 2 14.39 6.69 4.18
C THR A 2 13.09 6.16 3.57
N PRO A 3 12.15 7.04 3.17
CA PRO A 3 10.96 6.63 2.43
C PRO A 3 11.29 5.82 1.16
N TYR A 4 12.39 6.17 0.49
CA TYR A 4 12.90 5.45 -0.68
C TYR A 4 13.38 4.03 -0.34
N GLU A 5 14.14 3.88 0.75
CA GLU A 5 14.58 2.56 1.22
C GLU A 5 13.40 1.68 1.63
N LEU A 6 12.39 2.26 2.28
CA LEU A 6 11.15 1.57 2.66
C LEU A 6 10.37 1.12 1.42
N ALA A 7 10.18 2.02 0.44
CA ALA A 7 9.50 1.69 -0.82
C ALA A 7 10.21 0.56 -1.57
N LYS A 8 11.54 0.59 -1.63
CA LYS A 8 12.34 -0.45 -2.30
C LYS A 8 12.22 -1.81 -1.61
N MET A 9 12.27 -1.83 -0.28
CA MET A 9 12.07 -3.05 0.52
C MET A 9 10.66 -3.63 0.28
N ILE A 10 9.62 -2.80 0.41
CA ILE A 10 8.23 -3.23 0.18
C ILE A 10 8.03 -3.74 -1.25
N HIS A 11 8.56 -3.03 -2.24
CA HIS A 11 8.45 -3.44 -3.63
C HIS A 11 9.06 -4.83 -3.87
N ARG A 12 10.25 -5.09 -3.32
CA ARG A 12 10.88 -6.41 -3.42
C ARG A 12 10.02 -7.51 -2.80
N ASP A 13 9.41 -7.23 -1.67
CA ASP A 13 8.71 -8.24 -0.87
C ASP A 13 7.29 -8.53 -1.39
N ILE A 14 6.59 -7.54 -1.97
CA ILE A 14 5.18 -7.70 -2.37
C ILE A 14 4.91 -7.63 -3.89
N SER A 15 5.76 -7.01 -4.70
CA SER A 15 5.49 -6.87 -6.14
C SER A 15 5.25 -8.18 -6.92
N PRO A 16 5.84 -9.34 -6.54
CA PRO A 16 5.54 -10.60 -7.23
C PRO A 16 4.12 -11.13 -6.95
N ILE A 17 3.47 -10.63 -5.89
CA ILE A 17 2.20 -11.15 -5.38
C ILE A 17 1.07 -10.13 -5.57
N ALA A 18 1.32 -8.88 -5.19
CA ALA A 18 0.38 -7.76 -5.24
C ALA A 18 1.05 -6.53 -5.89
N PRO A 19 1.33 -6.57 -7.21
CA PRO A 19 1.99 -5.49 -7.93
C PRO A 19 1.26 -4.14 -7.85
N ARG A 20 -0.07 -4.12 -7.79
CA ARG A 20 -0.86 -2.88 -7.64
C ARG A 20 -0.69 -2.29 -6.26
N LEU A 21 -0.73 -3.11 -5.20
CA LEU A 21 -0.41 -2.66 -3.85
C LEU A 21 1.01 -2.09 -3.78
N SER A 22 2.00 -2.78 -4.39
CA SER A 22 3.38 -2.28 -4.44
C SER A 22 3.47 -0.90 -5.08
N SER A 23 2.80 -0.71 -6.22
CA SER A 23 2.77 0.57 -6.94
C SER A 23 2.08 1.66 -6.11
N ALA A 24 0.94 1.34 -5.50
CA ALA A 24 0.20 2.25 -4.62
C ALA A 24 1.05 2.72 -3.43
N ILE A 25 1.78 1.81 -2.78
CA ILE A 25 2.68 2.17 -1.68
C ILE A 25 3.85 3.03 -2.17
N ASN A 26 4.42 2.73 -3.35
CA ASN A 26 5.47 3.56 -3.93
C ASN A 26 4.98 4.99 -4.18
N ARG A 27 3.78 5.13 -4.77
CA ARG A 27 3.13 6.44 -4.97
C ARG A 27 2.88 7.14 -3.64
N ALA A 28 2.38 6.42 -2.63
CA ALA A 28 2.16 6.96 -1.29
C ALA A 28 3.45 7.50 -0.67
N LEU A 29 4.57 6.78 -0.76
CA LEU A 29 5.82 7.18 -0.12
C LEU A 29 6.61 8.22 -0.93
N ILE A 30 6.70 8.07 -2.25
CA ILE A 30 7.67 8.79 -3.10
C ILE A 30 7.03 9.92 -3.89
N GLU A 31 5.78 9.78 -4.30
CA GLU A 31 5.13 10.79 -5.14
C GLU A 31 4.32 11.79 -4.31
N ILE A 32 3.66 11.31 -3.25
CA ILE A 32 2.69 12.09 -2.46
C ILE A 32 3.17 12.32 -1.01
N GLY A 33 3.88 11.35 -0.45
CA GLY A 33 4.30 11.33 0.95
C GLY A 33 5.73 11.79 1.16
N GLU A 34 6.29 11.38 2.30
CA GLU A 34 7.52 11.90 2.91
C GLU A 34 8.77 11.88 1.99
N GLY A 35 8.78 11.05 0.94
CA GLY A 35 9.86 10.97 -0.05
C GLY A 35 9.71 11.91 -1.25
N SER A 36 8.59 12.61 -1.39
CA SER A 36 8.34 13.50 -2.53
C SER A 36 9.02 14.85 -2.35
N ALA A 37 9.78 15.26 -3.36
CA ALA A 37 10.39 16.60 -3.42
C ALA A 37 9.33 17.73 -3.50
N LEU A 38 8.08 17.38 -3.78
CA LEU A 38 6.97 18.32 -3.93
C LEU A 38 6.14 18.48 -2.65
N VAL A 39 6.43 17.71 -1.59
CA VAL A 39 5.71 17.85 -0.32
C VAL A 39 5.91 19.25 0.25
N GLY A 40 4.81 19.98 0.44
CA GLY A 40 4.81 21.36 0.97
C GLY A 40 5.00 22.47 -0.07
N LEU A 41 5.12 22.14 -1.37
CA LEU A 41 5.32 23.14 -2.44
C LEU A 41 4.03 23.60 -3.13
N GLY A 42 2.89 22.95 -2.89
CA GLY A 42 1.58 23.33 -3.43
C GLY A 42 0.40 23.03 -2.49
N PRO A 43 -0.78 23.63 -2.70
CA PRO A 43 -1.98 23.34 -1.91
C PRO A 43 -2.33 21.84 -1.97
N GLY A 44 -2.54 21.18 -0.84
CA GLY A 44 -2.86 19.75 -0.80
C GLY A 44 -1.64 18.82 -0.87
N THR A 45 -0.42 19.36 -0.97
CA THR A 45 0.83 18.58 -1.01
C THR A 45 1.61 18.64 0.29
N HIS A 46 1.18 19.44 1.27
CA HIS A 46 1.88 19.52 2.55
C HIS A 46 1.85 18.15 3.24
N GLU A 47 2.89 17.80 3.99
CA GLU A 47 2.95 16.56 4.78
C GLU A 47 1.76 16.38 5.73
N ASN A 48 1.11 17.49 6.09
CA ASN A 48 -0.03 17.55 7.01
C ASN A 48 -1.39 17.44 6.31
N ASP A 49 -1.42 17.45 4.97
CA ASP A 49 -2.67 17.36 4.22
C ASP A 49 -3.21 15.93 4.31
N ALA A 50 -4.51 15.82 4.62
CA ALA A 50 -5.20 14.55 4.59
C ALA A 50 -5.29 14.07 3.14
N VAL A 51 -4.63 12.94 2.84
CA VAL A 51 -4.66 12.34 1.52
C VAL A 51 -5.16 10.91 1.64
N SER A 52 -6.13 10.56 0.81
CA SER A 52 -6.61 9.19 0.68
C SER A 52 -6.80 8.84 -0.79
N PHE A 53 -6.46 7.61 -1.15
CA PHE A 53 -6.77 7.07 -2.47
C PHE A 53 -6.98 5.56 -2.39
N GLN A 54 -7.62 5.02 -3.43
CA GLN A 54 -7.96 3.62 -3.51
C GLN A 54 -7.27 2.95 -4.70
N GLU A 55 -6.95 1.68 -4.54
CA GLU A 55 -6.42 0.82 -5.59
C GLU A 55 -7.09 -0.55 -5.54
N PHE A 56 -7.45 -1.09 -6.71
CA PHE A 56 -8.10 -2.39 -6.81
C PHE A 56 -7.13 -3.41 -7.42
N GLU A 57 -7.16 -4.62 -6.90
CA GLU A 57 -6.33 -5.70 -7.39
C GLU A 57 -7.07 -7.04 -7.37
N GLU A 58 -6.86 -7.81 -8.44
CA GLU A 58 -7.27 -9.20 -8.54
C GLU A 58 -6.02 -10.09 -8.57
N ILE A 59 -5.89 -10.98 -7.59
CA ILE A 59 -4.75 -11.90 -7.44
C ILE A 59 -5.23 -13.32 -7.70
N ALA A 60 -4.73 -13.95 -8.77
CA ALA A 60 -5.07 -15.33 -9.11
C ALA A 60 -4.45 -16.33 -8.10
N LEU A 61 -5.26 -17.25 -7.58
CA LEU A 61 -4.88 -18.22 -6.54
C LEU A 61 -4.36 -19.56 -7.08
N LYS A 62 -3.79 -19.60 -8.29
CA LYS A 62 -3.54 -20.84 -9.06
C LYS A 62 -2.99 -22.00 -8.23
N ASP A 63 -1.92 -21.76 -7.45
CA ASP A 63 -1.27 -22.74 -6.58
C ASP A 63 -0.99 -22.19 -5.16
N SER A 64 -1.47 -20.97 -4.88
CA SER A 64 -1.18 -20.23 -3.65
C SER A 64 -2.40 -20.18 -2.77
N ASP A 65 -2.24 -20.45 -1.47
CA ASP A 65 -3.30 -20.23 -0.51
C ASP A 65 -3.59 -18.71 -0.39
N GLY A 66 -4.86 -18.34 -0.51
CA GLY A 66 -5.28 -16.97 -0.32
C GLY A 66 -4.98 -16.45 1.10
N ALA A 67 -4.94 -17.34 2.10
CA ALA A 67 -4.53 -16.98 3.46
C ALA A 67 -3.05 -16.56 3.52
N ASP A 68 -2.15 -17.30 2.84
CA ASP A 68 -0.72 -16.98 2.80
C ASP A 68 -0.45 -15.64 2.11
N ILE A 69 -1.17 -15.37 1.01
CA ILE A 69 -1.08 -14.08 0.31
C ILE A 69 -1.52 -12.94 1.22
N LEU A 70 -2.65 -13.08 1.92
CA LEU A 70 -3.14 -12.06 2.85
C LEU A 70 -2.18 -11.86 4.03
N SER A 71 -1.54 -12.93 4.53
CA SER A 71 -0.54 -12.82 5.58
C SER A 71 0.65 -11.97 5.14
N LYS A 72 1.20 -12.22 3.94
CA LYS A 72 2.31 -11.43 3.39
C LYS A 72 1.94 -9.97 3.16
N ILE A 73 0.72 -9.72 2.65
CA ILE A 73 0.19 -8.35 2.50
C ILE A 73 0.13 -7.65 3.87
N ASN A 74 -0.40 -8.32 4.91
CA ASN A 74 -0.50 -7.75 6.25
C ASN A 74 0.86 -7.48 6.90
N GLU A 75 1.86 -8.34 6.69
CA GLU A 75 3.22 -8.11 7.18
C GLU A 75 3.84 -6.85 6.57
N VAL A 76 3.68 -6.68 5.25
CA VAL A 76 4.15 -5.50 4.52
C VAL A 76 3.43 -4.24 4.97
N ILE A 77 2.10 -4.29 5.12
CA ILE A 77 1.31 -3.17 5.63
C ILE A 77 1.75 -2.81 7.05
N SER A 78 1.92 -3.80 7.94
CA SER A 78 2.41 -3.55 9.30
C SER A 78 3.78 -2.88 9.30
N SER A 79 4.67 -3.28 8.39
CA SER A 79 5.98 -2.66 8.22
C SER A 79 5.89 -1.21 7.72
N LEU A 80 4.96 -0.91 6.80
CA LEU A 80 4.68 0.43 6.30
C LEU A 80 4.14 1.33 7.41
N GLU A 81 3.10 0.89 8.12
CA GLU A 81 2.42 1.68 9.15
C GLU A 81 3.31 1.98 10.36
N LYS A 82 4.25 1.07 10.69
CA LYS A 82 5.24 1.31 11.76
C LYS A 82 6.31 2.33 11.39
N LYS A 83 6.47 2.65 10.11
CA LYS A 83 7.63 3.41 9.59
C LYS A 83 7.25 4.57 8.70
N SER A 84 5.97 4.88 8.56
CA SER A 84 5.45 5.99 7.77
C SER A 84 4.14 6.50 8.35
N SER A 85 3.69 7.65 7.87
CA SER A 85 2.40 8.24 8.25
C SER A 85 1.20 7.63 7.51
N TRP A 86 1.43 6.60 6.70
CA TRP A 86 0.41 5.95 5.89
C TRP A 86 -0.20 4.76 6.61
N ARG A 87 -1.53 4.67 6.53
CA ARG A 87 -2.34 3.51 6.91
C ARG A 87 -2.96 2.88 5.68
N VAL A 88 -3.16 1.57 5.72
CA VAL A 88 -3.77 0.82 4.60
C VAL A 88 -4.92 -0.03 5.11
N ILE A 89 -6.11 0.23 4.58
CA ILE A 89 -7.27 -0.62 4.80
C ILE A 89 -7.34 -1.60 3.63
N VAL A 90 -7.52 -2.88 3.93
CA VAL A 90 -7.66 -3.95 2.93
C VAL A 90 -9.05 -4.53 3.02
N ASP A 91 -9.88 -4.25 2.02
CA ASP A 91 -11.20 -4.83 1.89
C ASP A 91 -11.15 -6.00 0.91
N LYS A 92 -11.44 -7.20 1.41
CA LYS A 92 -11.63 -8.39 0.58
C LYS A 92 -13.06 -8.43 0.06
N LYS A 93 -13.25 -8.37 -1.25
CA LYS A 93 -14.58 -8.57 -1.84
C LYS A 93 -14.97 -10.05 -1.78
N PRO A 94 -16.27 -10.36 -1.63
CA PRO A 94 -16.77 -11.73 -1.73
C PRO A 94 -16.60 -12.22 -3.18
N GLY A 95 -15.46 -12.84 -3.45
CA GLY A 95 -15.11 -13.31 -4.80
C GLY A 95 -16.07 -14.40 -5.27
N ARG A 96 -16.46 -14.33 -6.55
CA ARG A 96 -17.49 -15.22 -7.14
C ARG A 96 -17.07 -16.68 -7.31
N SER A 97 -15.79 -17.04 -7.19
CA SER A 97 -15.35 -18.40 -7.58
C SER A 97 -14.20 -19.02 -6.77
N GLY A 98 -13.68 -18.38 -5.72
CA GLY A 98 -12.53 -18.92 -4.96
C GLY A 98 -11.23 -19.08 -5.76
N LYS A 99 -11.20 -18.67 -7.04
CA LYS A 99 -10.03 -18.73 -7.94
C LYS A 99 -9.13 -17.51 -7.88
N ALA A 100 -9.63 -16.42 -7.30
CA ALA A 100 -8.91 -15.16 -7.17
C ALA A 100 -9.31 -14.44 -5.88
N LEU A 101 -8.37 -13.64 -5.35
CA LEU A 101 -8.64 -12.64 -4.33
C LEU A 101 -8.90 -11.30 -5.02
N GLU A 102 -10.07 -10.74 -4.77
CA GLU A 102 -10.40 -9.37 -5.15
C GLU A 102 -10.20 -8.49 -3.94
N LEU A 103 -9.19 -7.62 -3.99
CA LEU A 103 -8.78 -6.75 -2.89
C LEU A 103 -8.95 -5.29 -3.30
N LEU A 104 -9.50 -4.49 -2.40
CA LEU A 104 -9.52 -3.04 -2.48
C LEU A 104 -8.63 -2.51 -1.37
N TYR A 105 -7.60 -1.77 -1.75
CA TYR A 105 -6.71 -1.10 -0.83
C TYR A 105 -7.12 0.37 -0.73
N THR A 106 -7.33 0.86 0.48
CA THR A 106 -7.50 2.29 0.74
C THR A 106 -6.29 2.78 1.52
N LEU A 107 -5.43 3.58 0.86
CA LEU A 107 -4.26 4.19 1.48
C LEU A 107 -4.65 5.56 2.02
N ILE A 108 -4.36 5.80 3.29
CA ILE A 108 -4.74 7.01 4.01
C ILE A 108 -3.50 7.54 4.72
N ARG A 109 -3.10 8.77 4.39
CA ARG A 109 -2.11 9.48 5.19
C ARG A 109 -2.83 10.13 6.36
N SER A 110 -2.50 9.72 7.57
CA SER A 110 -3.04 10.33 8.78
C SER A 110 -1.96 11.07 9.53
N LYS A 111 -2.30 12.27 10.02
CA LYS A 111 -1.51 13.03 10.97
C LYS A 111 -1.03 12.13 12.11
N ALA A 112 0.29 12.09 12.36
CA ALA A 112 0.81 11.59 13.63
C ALA A 112 0.32 12.52 14.73
N PHE A 113 -0.37 11.97 15.74
CA PHE A 113 -0.86 12.72 16.90
C PHE A 113 0.29 13.33 17.69
#